data_AF-A0A0N4YMH2-F1
#
_entry.id   AF-A0A0N4YMH2-F1
#
_cell.length_a   1.000
_cell.length_b   1.000
_cell.length_c   1.000
_cell.angle_alpha   90.00
_cell.angle_beta   90.00
_cell.angle_gamma   90.00
#
_symmetry.space_group_name_H-M   'P 1'
#
loop_
_entity.id
_entity.type
_entity.pdbx_description
1 polymer ?
#
loop_
_entity_poly.entity_id
_entity_poly.type
_entity_poly.pdbx_seq_one_letter_code
_entity_poly.pdbx_strand_id
1 'polypeptide(L)'
;MEVQGWLQRDLSYSISSSEWPPYSPDLNLLDYTIWGYLECKDSATPHRSLDFLRHSPVKVWKEMDVSYLRAVVDSFHDRLRACIRAKGGIIEI
;
A
#
# COMPACT_ATOMS: atom_id res chain seq x y z
N MET A 1 -22.58 14.29 -4.29
CA MET A 1 -21.55 14.40 -3.25
C MET A 1 -20.34 13.65 -3.76
N GLU A 2 -19.26 14.36 -4.07
CA GLU A 2 -18.02 13.75 -4.57
C GLU A 2 -17.28 13.06 -3.42
N VAL A 3 -16.50 12.02 -3.74
CA VAL A 3 -15.76 11.21 -2.77
C VAL A 3 -14.87 12.07 -1.87
N GLN A 4 -14.19 13.08 -2.44
CA GLN A 4 -13.34 14.01 -1.69
C GLN A 4 -14.11 14.82 -0.65
N GLY A 5 -15.32 15.29 -0.99
CA GLY A 5 -16.17 16.03 -0.05
C GLY A 5 -16.70 15.17 1.10
N TRP A 6 -16.87 13.85 0.89
CA TRP A 6 -17.16 12.90 1.96
C TRP A 6 -15.92 12.69 2.85
N LEU A 7 -14.75 12.43 2.25
CA LEU A 7 -13.50 12.21 2.98
C LEU A 7 -13.13 13.39 3.89
N GLN A 8 -13.21 14.61 3.38
CA GLN A 8 -12.85 15.82 4.14
C GLN A 8 -13.79 16.09 5.32
N ARG A 9 -15.06 15.68 5.22
CA ARG A 9 -16.03 15.83 6.31
C ARG A 9 -15.82 14.77 7.38
N ASP A 10 -15.58 13.53 6.98
CA ASP A 10 -15.66 12.37 7.86
C ASP A 10 -14.28 11.88 8.35
N LEU A 11 -13.18 12.30 7.71
CA LEU A 11 -11.80 11.94 8.07
C LEU A 11 -10.93 13.20 8.24
N SER A 12 -10.55 13.52 9.47
CA SER A 12 -9.76 14.72 9.80
C SER A 12 -8.36 14.75 9.17
N TYR A 13 -7.87 13.61 8.67
CA TYR A 13 -6.55 13.46 8.06
C TYR A 13 -6.63 13.09 6.58
N SER A 14 -7.75 13.41 5.90
CA SER A 14 -7.88 13.15 4.47
C SER A 14 -6.83 13.91 3.68
N ILE A 15 -6.14 13.24 2.78
CA ILE A 15 -5.22 13.85 1.82
C ILE A 15 -6.03 14.30 0.61
N SER A 16 -5.93 15.57 0.22
CA SER A 16 -6.56 16.08 -0.99
C SER A 16 -5.88 15.53 -2.24
N SER A 17 -6.60 15.49 -3.37
CA SER A 17 -6.03 15.05 -4.64
C SER A 17 -4.82 15.89 -5.09
N SER A 18 -4.73 17.15 -4.68
CA SER A 18 -3.60 18.04 -4.99
C SER A 18 -2.36 17.79 -4.14
N GLU A 19 -2.51 17.17 -2.96
CA GLU A 19 -1.39 16.90 -2.05
C GLU A 19 -0.67 15.59 -2.38
N TRP A 20 -1.37 14.62 -2.97
CA TRP A 20 -0.75 13.36 -3.38
C TRP A 20 -0.09 13.49 -4.77
N PRO A 21 1.22 13.23 -4.89
CA PRO A 21 1.89 13.33 -6.18
C PRO A 21 1.41 12.24 -7.16
N PRO A 22 1.23 12.58 -8.45
CA PRO A 22 0.92 11.57 -9.47
C PRO A 22 2.08 10.58 -9.63
N TYR A 23 1.77 9.35 -10.08
CA TYR A 23 2.76 8.31 -10.39
C TYR A 23 3.73 7.98 -9.23
N SER A 24 3.25 7.95 -8.00
CA SER A 24 4.08 7.73 -6.80
C SER A 24 3.80 6.39 -6.09
N PRO A 25 3.94 5.24 -6.77
CA PRO A 25 3.77 3.93 -6.12
C PRO A 25 4.81 3.71 -5.01
N ASP A 26 6.00 4.31 -5.14
CA ASP A 26 7.08 4.23 -4.15
C ASP A 26 6.73 4.86 -2.79
N LEU A 27 5.65 5.66 -2.75
CA LEU A 27 5.10 6.27 -1.53
C LEU A 27 3.81 5.58 -1.06
N ASN A 28 3.20 4.71 -1.85
CA ASN A 28 2.01 3.96 -1.43
C ASN A 28 2.42 2.65 -0.76
N LEU A 29 2.17 2.54 0.55
CA LEU A 29 2.39 1.35 1.39
C LEU A 29 1.95 0.04 0.71
N LEU A 30 0.79 0.09 0.05
CA LEU A 30 0.25 -1.08 -0.63
C LEU A 30 1.10 -1.49 -1.82
N ASP A 31 1.54 -0.53 -2.64
CA ASP A 31 2.23 -0.76 -3.89
C ASP A 31 3.69 -1.16 -3.67
N TYR A 32 4.42 -0.46 -2.79
CA TYR A 32 5.85 -0.75 -2.61
C TYR A 32 6.13 -1.97 -1.72
N THR A 33 5.14 -2.54 -1.02
CA THR A 33 5.37 -3.73 -0.17
C THR A 33 4.21 -4.71 -0.11
N ILE A 34 3.02 -4.27 0.31
CA ILE A 34 1.96 -5.22 0.70
C ILE A 34 1.52 -6.09 -0.48
N TRP A 35 1.36 -5.53 -1.67
CA TRP A 35 0.96 -6.31 -2.84
C TRP A 35 2.01 -7.36 -3.21
N GLY A 36 3.30 -7.00 -3.20
CA GLY A 36 4.37 -7.96 -3.45
C GLY A 36 4.43 -9.08 -2.40
N TYR A 37 4.19 -8.76 -1.12
CA TYR A 37 4.11 -9.76 -0.05
C TYR A 37 2.93 -10.73 -0.28
N LEU A 38 1.74 -10.18 -0.55
CA LEU A 38 0.54 -10.97 -0.79
C LEU A 38 0.72 -11.87 -2.01
N GLU A 39 1.17 -11.31 -3.14
CA GLU A 39 1.41 -12.06 -4.37
C GLU A 39 2.42 -13.18 -4.18
N CYS A 40 3.54 -12.92 -3.49
CA CYS A 40 4.58 -13.92 -3.23
C CYS A 40 4.05 -15.12 -2.43
N LYS A 41 3.20 -14.87 -1.42
CA LYS A 41 2.63 -15.92 -0.56
C LYS A 41 1.44 -16.62 -1.21
N ASP A 42 0.59 -15.86 -1.89
CA ASP A 42 -0.64 -16.34 -2.52
C ASP A 42 -0.34 -17.19 -3.76
N SER A 43 0.59 -16.72 -4.60
CA SER A 43 0.99 -17.38 -5.85
C SER A 43 1.94 -18.56 -5.64
N ALA A 44 2.26 -18.92 -4.39
CA ALA A 44 3.05 -20.10 -4.08
C ALA A 44 2.36 -21.41 -4.53
N THR A 45 1.03 -21.39 -4.71
CA THR A 45 0.26 -22.53 -5.22
C THR A 45 -0.76 -22.10 -6.28
N PRO A 46 -0.98 -22.88 -7.35
CA PRO A 46 -1.98 -22.53 -8.36
C PRO A 46 -3.40 -22.45 -7.81
N HIS A 47 -4.12 -21.37 -8.15
CA HIS A 47 -5.53 -21.23 -7.82
C HIS A 47 -6.40 -22.08 -8.75
N ARG A 48 -7.12 -23.06 -8.19
CA ARG A 48 -7.93 -24.03 -8.96
C ARG A 48 -9.38 -23.58 -9.20
N SER A 49 -9.79 -22.47 -8.61
CA SER A 49 -11.13 -21.90 -8.76
C SER A 49 -11.15 -20.41 -8.45
N LEU A 50 -12.18 -19.71 -8.93
CA LEU A 50 -12.41 -18.31 -8.57
C LEU A 50 -12.63 -18.13 -7.07
N ASP A 51 -13.26 -19.07 -6.40
CA ASP A 51 -13.45 -19.00 -4.95
C ASP A 51 -12.12 -19.09 -4.22
N PHE A 52 -11.23 -19.99 -4.64
CA PHE A 52 -9.89 -20.06 -4.05
C PHE A 52 -9.11 -18.75 -4.29
N LEU A 53 -9.16 -18.20 -5.51
CA LEU A 53 -8.54 -16.92 -5.84
C LEU A 53 -9.07 -15.75 -4.99
N ARG A 54 -10.38 -15.72 -4.68
CA ARG A 54 -10.98 -14.66 -3.86
C ARG A 54 -10.58 -14.75 -2.39
N HIS A 55 -10.43 -15.95 -1.85
CA HIS A 55 -10.21 -16.15 -0.41
C HIS A 55 -8.73 -16.23 -0.02
N SER A 56 -7.86 -16.65 -0.94
CA SER A 56 -6.46 -16.90 -0.64
C SER A 56 -5.69 -15.62 -0.25
N PRO A 57 -5.81 -14.48 -0.95
CA PRO A 57 -5.18 -13.22 -0.51
C PRO A 57 -5.68 -12.72 0.85
N VAL A 58 -6.98 -12.91 1.13
CA VAL A 58 -7.59 -12.53 2.41
C VAL A 58 -7.04 -13.38 3.56
N LYS A 59 -6.78 -14.67 3.30
CA LYS A 59 -6.13 -15.56 4.27
C LYS A 59 -4.70 -15.09 4.56
N VAL A 60 -3.90 -14.83 3.52
CA VAL A 60 -2.51 -14.34 3.68
C VAL A 60 -2.49 -13.01 4.45
N TRP A 61 -3.42 -12.09 4.16
CA TRP A 61 -3.55 -10.83 4.90
C TRP A 61 -3.80 -11.04 6.38
N LYS A 62 -4.73 -11.95 6.75
CA LYS A 62 -5.04 -12.27 8.15
C LYS A 62 -3.89 -12.95 8.89
N GLU A 63 -3.06 -13.68 8.17
CA GLU A 63 -1.88 -14.37 8.70
C GLU A 63 -0.63 -13.48 8.70
N MET A 64 -0.72 -12.26 8.14
CA MET A 64 0.40 -11.33 8.10
C MET A 64 0.75 -10.85 9.51
N ASP A 65 2.06 -10.89 9.82
CA ASP A 65 2.54 -10.46 11.12
C ASP A 65 2.34 -8.95 11.32
N VAL A 66 1.73 -8.57 12.43
CA VAL A 66 1.45 -7.16 12.75
C VAL A 66 2.73 -6.34 12.94
N SER A 67 3.82 -6.95 13.43
CA SER A 67 5.12 -6.27 13.53
C SER A 67 5.72 -5.98 12.15
N TYR A 68 5.50 -6.86 11.16
CA TYR A 68 5.87 -6.59 9.77
C TYR A 68 5.09 -5.39 9.21
N LEU A 69 3.76 -5.36 9.42
CA LEU A 69 2.93 -4.22 9.01
C LEU A 69 3.38 -2.89 9.65
N ARG A 70 3.74 -2.90 10.94
CA ARG A 70 4.27 -1.72 11.63
C ARG A 70 5.58 -1.27 11.03
N ALA A 71 6.52 -2.19 10.76
CA ALA A 71 7.79 -1.86 10.12
C ALA A 71 7.60 -1.22 8.74
N VAL A 72 6.62 -1.69 7.95
CA VAL A 72 6.26 -1.10 6.66
C VAL A 72 5.74 0.33 6.83
N VAL A 73 4.85 0.57 7.79
CA VAL A 73 4.35 1.92 8.11
C VAL A 73 5.48 2.84 8.57
N ASP A 74 6.36 2.36 9.46
CA ASP A 74 7.48 3.14 9.99
C ASP A 74 8.49 3.53 8.86
N SER A 75 8.62 2.68 7.83
CA SER A 75 9.50 2.94 6.68
C SER A 75 9.01 4.08 5.77
N PHE A 76 7.73 4.48 5.85
CA PHE A 76 7.16 5.53 4.99
C PHE A 76 7.92 6.86 5.12
N HIS A 77 8.33 7.23 6.34
CA HIS A 77 9.08 8.46 6.55
C HIS A 77 10.43 8.46 5.85
N ASP A 78 11.13 7.33 5.81
CA ASP A 78 12.42 7.22 5.16
C ASP A 78 12.29 7.20 3.64
N ARG A 79 11.24 6.55 3.11
CA ARG A 79 10.86 6.63 1.69
C ARG A 79 10.53 8.06 1.27
N LEU A 80 9.73 8.78 2.05
CA LEU A 80 9.41 10.18 1.78
C LEU A 80 10.67 11.05 1.74
N ARG A 81 11.59 10.88 2.70
CA ARG A 81 12.88 11.58 2.71
C ARG A 81 13.74 11.23 1.49
N ALA A 82 13.73 9.97 1.06
CA ALA A 82 14.46 9.56 -0.14
C ALA A 82 13.87 10.19 -1.40
N CYS A 83 12.54 10.23 -1.54
CA CYS A 83 11.87 10.92 -2.64
C CYS A 83 12.23 12.42 -2.68
N ILE A 84 12.26 13.09 -1.53
CA ILE A 84 12.72 14.49 -1.42
C ILE A 84 14.17 14.64 -1.88
N ARG A 85 15.09 13.75 -1.44
CA ARG A 85 16.50 13.77 -1.88
C ARG A 85 16.63 13.51 -3.38
N ALA A 86 15.79 12.66 -3.94
CA ALA A 86 15.69 12.37 -5.36
C ALA A 86 14.95 13.49 -6.15
N LYS A 87 14.51 14.56 -5.48
CA LYS A 87 13.74 15.67 -6.07
C LYS A 87 12.47 15.19 -6.80
N GLY A 88 11.77 14.22 -6.23
CA GLY A 88 10.58 13.60 -6.82
C GLY A 88 10.88 12.50 -7.84
N GLY A 89 12.14 12.09 -7.99
CA GLY A 89 12.51 10.92 -8.78
C GLY A 89 12.07 9.60 -8.13
N ILE A 90 12.08 8.55 -8.95
CA ILE A 90 11.82 7.15 -8.53
C ILE A 90 12.85 6.74 -7.48
N ILE A 91 12.41 6.00 -6.48
CA ILE A 91 13.26 5.47 -5.40
C ILE A 91 13.12 3.96 -5.28
N GLU A 92 14.23 3.29 -4.98
CA GLU A 92 14.25 1.87 -4.63
C GLU A 92 15.05 1.75 -3.32
N ILE A 93 14.38 1.25 -2.26
CA ILE A 93 14.89 1.14 -0.89
C ILE A 93 14.40 -0.15 -0.27
#